data_AF-A0A9R0S7T7-F1
#
_entry.id   AF-A0A9R0S7T7-F1
#
_cell.length_a   1.000
_cell.length_b   1.000
_cell.length_c   1.000
_cell.angle_alpha   90.00
_cell.angle_beta   90.00
_cell.angle_gamma   90.00
#
_symmetry.space_group_name_H-M   'P 1'
#
loop_
_entity.id
_entity.type
_entity.pdbx_description
1 polymer ?
#
loop_
_entity_poly.entity_id
_entity_poly.type
_entity_poly.pdbx_seq_one_letter_code
_entity_poly.pdbx_strand_id
1 'polypeptide(L)'
;MASRLITRSTAAVLLSHLRSRTPNPTHHLLTHGAAMSSLLGPTHGLPATARSRPLLEPTRWFSSPAPVVEAPRTVDGLTVDSIADKGWTILAEAESDWRSHAAAVAQSIRLIKKRLKWKWLLERSKQLAVVLEKPDLWEDPVFAGNVSREQGELMGKIKSVNQFEQQLMEHIDMLRLAREEGDNELETESMRALADMRRDAKEKELNALLSGDNDVYPCFIEVQAGAGGVESMDRAAMVMNMYRSWAQRRGYRVTIIEEIPGELAGIKVCLFYFFHHFTPLNPRATIKVDGEYAFGYAKSEIGVHRLVRISPFDSGKRRHTSFAAVAVIPILGEASSRYQINESDLRIERFRSGGPGGQHANTTESAVRIVHIPTGTTATCQNERSQHMNRASAMAVLQSRLDQLEITRQAQMNAEHTQSLSEISWGNQIRSYVLQPYRMVKDLRTNYEVSDPDSVLEGDLDDFILSFLSLSLDKVDESV
;
A
#
# COMPACT_ATOMS: atom_id res chain seq x y z
N MET A 1 -12.84 6.05 -59.03
CA MET A 1 -12.27 4.78 -59.54
C MET A 1 -11.52 4.14 -58.39
N ALA A 2 -11.78 2.95 -57.86
CA ALA A 2 -12.67 1.85 -58.23
C ALA A 2 -12.94 0.98 -56.96
N SER A 3 -14.14 0.35 -56.94
CA SER A 3 -14.53 -0.96 -56.37
C SER A 3 -14.00 -1.39 -54.99
N ARG A 4 -14.78 -1.70 -53.93
CA ARG A 4 -16.05 -2.45 -53.77
C ARG A 4 -16.16 -3.71 -54.64
N LEU A 5 -15.90 -4.88 -54.05
CA LEU A 5 -16.72 -6.13 -54.10
C LEU A 5 -15.95 -7.34 -53.56
N ILE A 6 -16.72 -8.39 -53.17
CA ILE A 6 -16.34 -9.80 -52.87
C ILE A 6 -16.09 -10.06 -51.36
N THR A 7 -16.76 -10.96 -50.61
CA THR A 7 -17.85 -11.93 -50.85
C THR A 7 -18.44 -12.43 -49.51
N ARG A 8 -19.65 -12.97 -49.59
CA ARG A 8 -20.42 -13.73 -48.58
C ARG A 8 -19.77 -15.07 -48.17
N SER A 9 -20.38 -15.68 -47.13
CA SER A 9 -20.38 -17.09 -46.69
C SER A 9 -19.41 -17.36 -45.53
N THR A 10 -19.77 -17.92 -44.37
CA THR A 10 -20.72 -19.00 -44.06
C THR A 10 -21.21 -18.93 -42.61
N ALA A 11 -22.50 -19.14 -42.40
CA ALA A 11 -23.10 -19.49 -41.11
C ALA A 11 -23.25 -21.02 -40.99
N ALA A 12 -23.35 -21.50 -39.75
CA ALA A 12 -23.67 -22.85 -39.29
C ALA A 12 -22.52 -23.87 -39.20
N VAL A 13 -22.06 -24.16 -37.98
CA VAL A 13 -22.10 -25.51 -37.37
C VAL A 13 -22.14 -25.34 -35.84
N LEU A 14 -23.28 -25.71 -35.23
CA LEU A 14 -23.49 -25.83 -33.79
C LEU A 14 -24.27 -27.13 -33.62
N LEU A 15 -23.64 -28.17 -33.08
CA LEU A 15 -24.23 -29.30 -32.33
C LEU A 15 -23.27 -30.50 -32.30
N SER A 16 -22.75 -30.80 -31.11
CA SER A 16 -23.00 -32.07 -30.42
C SER A 16 -21.90 -32.30 -29.38
N HIS A 17 -22.29 -32.44 -28.11
CA HIS A 17 -21.96 -33.59 -27.25
C HIS A 17 -22.45 -33.29 -25.82
N LEU A 18 -23.71 -33.65 -25.57
CA LEU A 18 -24.27 -33.92 -24.25
C LEU A 18 -24.70 -35.38 -24.24
N ARG A 19 -24.08 -36.20 -23.39
CA ARG A 19 -24.68 -37.38 -22.73
C ARG A 19 -23.63 -37.98 -21.79
N SER A 20 -23.79 -37.80 -20.48
CA SER A 20 -24.60 -38.64 -19.57
C SER A 20 -23.79 -39.81 -19.00
N ARG A 21 -23.65 -39.88 -17.67
CA ARG A 21 -23.52 -41.13 -16.90
C ARG A 21 -23.58 -40.88 -15.39
N THR A 22 -24.75 -41.11 -14.82
CA THR A 22 -25.00 -41.83 -13.56
C THR A 22 -26.01 -42.95 -13.94
N PRO A 23 -26.17 -44.10 -13.23
CA PRO A 23 -26.47 -44.17 -11.78
C PRO A 23 -26.07 -45.45 -10.97
N ASN A 24 -26.06 -45.31 -9.62
CA ASN A 24 -26.55 -46.22 -8.54
C ASN A 24 -26.05 -47.71 -8.37
N PRO A 25 -26.40 -48.43 -7.26
CA PRO A 25 -26.41 -48.14 -5.80
C PRO A 25 -25.97 -49.39 -4.96
N THR A 26 -26.43 -49.49 -3.68
CA THR A 26 -26.48 -50.65 -2.73
C THR A 26 -25.37 -50.68 -1.65
N HIS A 27 -25.56 -51.05 -0.37
CA HIS A 27 -26.70 -51.25 0.55
C HIS A 27 -26.10 -51.46 1.97
N HIS A 28 -26.97 -51.38 2.99
CA HIS A 28 -26.86 -51.92 4.36
C HIS A 28 -26.40 -50.96 5.47
N LEU A 29 -27.00 -50.93 6.67
CA LEU A 29 -28.22 -51.47 7.30
C LEU A 29 -28.29 -50.76 8.67
N LEU A 30 -29.51 -50.38 9.11
CA LEU A 30 -30.14 -50.55 10.45
C LEU A 30 -29.29 -50.28 11.73
N THR A 31 -29.77 -49.73 12.85
CA THR A 31 -31.10 -49.43 13.42
C THR A 31 -30.94 -48.91 14.85
N HIS A 32 -31.93 -48.14 15.33
CA HIS A 32 -32.45 -48.02 16.71
C HIS A 32 -31.50 -47.56 17.84
N GLY A 33 -31.89 -46.69 18.77
CA GLY A 33 -33.21 -46.21 19.12
C GLY A 33 -33.15 -45.02 20.10
N ALA A 34 -34.28 -44.36 20.21
CA ALA A 34 -34.57 -43.25 21.11
C ALA A 34 -35.11 -43.73 22.47
N ALA A 35 -34.86 -42.97 23.54
CA ALA A 35 -35.74 -42.72 24.71
C ALA A 35 -34.90 -41.99 25.79
N MET A 36 -35.16 -40.72 26.12
CA MET A 36 -36.23 -40.17 26.99
C MET A 36 -35.96 -40.27 28.49
N SER A 37 -36.05 -39.10 29.15
CA SER A 37 -36.51 -38.84 30.53
C SER A 37 -35.65 -39.35 31.69
N SER A 38 -35.62 -38.81 32.91
CA SER A 38 -35.94 -37.53 33.56
C SER A 38 -35.87 -37.81 35.07
N LEU A 39 -35.27 -36.90 35.85
CA LEU A 39 -35.67 -36.49 37.22
C LEU A 39 -35.62 -37.48 38.42
N LEU A 40 -35.37 -36.84 39.58
CA LEU A 40 -35.46 -37.29 41.00
C LEU A 40 -34.21 -38.04 41.50
N GLY A 41 -33.57 -37.75 42.63
CA GLY A 41 -33.97 -37.08 43.88
C GLY A 41 -33.09 -37.65 45.03
N PRO A 42 -33.16 -37.14 46.27
CA PRO A 42 -31.99 -36.79 47.10
C PRO A 42 -31.74 -37.70 48.33
N THR A 43 -30.64 -37.48 49.09
CA THR A 43 -30.65 -37.08 50.52
C THR A 43 -29.33 -37.32 51.29
N HIS A 44 -28.90 -36.25 51.99
CA HIS A 44 -28.28 -36.13 53.32
C HIS A 44 -27.10 -37.00 53.84
N GLY A 45 -26.07 -36.31 54.37
CA GLY A 45 -25.16 -36.84 55.41
C GLY A 45 -23.92 -35.97 55.70
N LEU A 46 -24.05 -34.99 56.59
CA LEU A 46 -23.00 -34.20 57.30
C LEU A 46 -22.13 -35.07 58.25
N PRO A 47 -21.10 -34.59 59.01
CA PRO A 47 -20.32 -33.33 58.98
C PRO A 47 -18.77 -33.46 59.25
N ALA A 48 -18.09 -32.30 59.24
CA ALA A 48 -17.09 -31.82 60.23
C ALA A 48 -15.59 -32.19 60.19
N THR A 49 -14.79 -31.10 60.11
CA THR A 49 -13.57 -30.77 60.89
C THR A 49 -12.18 -31.23 60.43
N ALA A 50 -11.50 -30.25 59.82
CA ALA A 50 -10.17 -29.73 60.18
C ALA A 50 -9.09 -30.69 60.70
N ARG A 51 -8.12 -31.01 59.84
CA ARG A 51 -6.71 -31.18 60.24
C ARG A 51 -5.79 -30.58 59.18
N SER A 52 -5.00 -29.61 59.62
CA SER A 52 -3.90 -28.98 58.90
C SER A 52 -2.66 -29.88 58.87
N ARG A 53 -1.95 -29.93 57.73
CA ARG A 53 -0.52 -30.29 57.58
C ARG A 53 -0.08 -30.16 56.09
N PRO A 54 1.23 -30.04 55.78
CA PRO A 54 1.91 -28.76 55.57
C PRO A 54 2.35 -28.53 54.11
N LEU A 55 2.79 -27.30 53.84
CA LEU A 55 3.35 -26.80 52.58
C LEU A 55 4.51 -27.69 52.06
N LEU A 56 4.36 -28.21 50.85
CA LEU A 56 5.44 -28.78 50.03
C LEU A 56 5.79 -27.76 48.94
N GLU A 57 7.08 -27.40 48.90
CA GLU A 57 7.68 -26.48 47.93
C GLU A 57 7.51 -26.97 46.48
N PRO A 58 7.33 -26.06 45.50
CA PRO A 58 7.25 -26.46 44.11
C PRO A 58 8.64 -26.82 43.59
N THR A 59 8.80 -28.08 43.19
CA THR A 59 9.95 -28.60 42.48
C THR A 59 10.12 -27.83 41.17
N ARG A 60 11.24 -27.10 41.04
CA ARG A 60 11.64 -26.43 39.79
C ARG A 60 11.94 -27.51 38.74
N TRP A 61 11.06 -27.66 37.76
CA TRP A 61 11.42 -28.28 36.49
C TRP A 61 12.40 -27.36 35.77
N PHE A 62 13.67 -27.76 35.75
CA PHE A 62 14.65 -27.20 34.84
C PHE A 62 14.25 -27.55 33.41
N SER A 63 13.58 -26.62 32.75
CA SER A 63 13.58 -26.56 31.29
C SER A 63 15.01 -26.20 30.87
N SER A 64 15.68 -27.09 30.13
CA SER A 64 16.92 -26.75 29.44
C SER A 64 16.64 -25.54 28.55
N PRO A 65 17.42 -24.45 28.63
CA PRO A 65 17.23 -23.33 27.72
C PRO A 65 17.41 -23.83 26.29
N ALA A 66 16.41 -23.56 25.44
CA ALA A 66 16.54 -23.76 24.00
C ALA A 66 17.83 -23.09 23.52
N PRO A 67 18.55 -23.68 22.54
CA PRO A 67 19.80 -23.12 22.06
C PRO A 67 19.57 -21.68 21.62
N VAL A 68 20.28 -20.75 22.26
CA VAL A 68 20.37 -19.37 21.81
C VAL A 68 20.98 -19.46 20.42
N VAL A 69 20.21 -19.12 19.38
CA VAL A 69 20.75 -18.98 18.03
C VAL A 69 21.76 -17.84 18.08
N GLU A 70 23.05 -18.20 18.20
CA GLU A 70 24.13 -17.22 18.21
C GLU A 70 24.16 -16.51 16.86
N ALA A 71 24.29 -15.18 16.89
CA ALA A 71 24.38 -14.40 15.66
C ALA A 71 25.61 -14.86 14.85
N PRO A 72 25.49 -15.01 13.52
CA PRO A 72 26.61 -15.42 12.69
C PRO A 72 27.77 -14.43 12.81
N ARG A 73 28.97 -14.99 12.93
CA ARG A 73 30.22 -14.27 13.18
C ARG A 73 31.32 -14.77 12.26
N THR A 74 32.22 -13.89 11.85
CA THR A 74 33.47 -14.32 11.20
C THR A 74 34.37 -15.09 12.17
N VAL A 75 35.41 -15.74 11.64
CA VAL A 75 36.47 -16.40 12.44
C VAL A 75 37.11 -15.45 13.47
N ASP A 76 37.20 -14.14 13.15
CA ASP A 76 37.70 -13.09 14.06
C ASP A 76 36.64 -12.54 15.05
N GLY A 77 35.42 -13.04 15.00
CA GLY A 77 34.30 -12.57 15.82
C GLY A 77 33.62 -11.29 15.32
N LEU A 78 33.80 -10.90 14.05
CA LEU A 78 33.04 -9.77 13.47
C LEU A 78 31.57 -10.17 13.31
N THR A 79 30.67 -9.27 13.67
CA THR A 79 29.23 -9.37 13.45
C THR A 79 28.82 -8.29 12.46
N VAL A 80 27.64 -8.42 11.85
CA VAL A 80 27.10 -7.40 10.97
C VAL A 80 27.03 -6.03 11.68
N ASP A 81 26.59 -6.03 12.94
CA ASP A 81 26.51 -4.82 13.75
C ASP A 81 27.90 -4.20 13.98
N SER A 82 28.94 -5.02 14.26
CA SER A 82 30.29 -4.49 14.47
C SER A 82 30.96 -4.00 13.18
N ILE A 83 30.59 -4.54 12.01
CA ILE A 83 31.03 -4.02 10.71
C ILE A 83 30.35 -2.68 10.41
N ALA A 84 29.04 -2.56 10.68
CA ALA A 84 28.29 -1.32 10.47
C ALA A 84 28.78 -0.20 11.41
N ASP A 85 29.11 -0.52 12.66
CA ASP A 85 29.54 0.44 13.68
C ASP A 85 30.99 0.92 13.48
N LYS A 86 31.82 0.17 12.75
CA LYS A 86 33.19 0.59 12.40
C LYS A 86 33.25 1.80 11.46
N GLY A 87 32.14 2.18 10.83
CA GLY A 87 32.05 3.40 10.02
C GLY A 87 32.99 3.41 8.82
N TRP A 88 33.26 2.25 8.21
CA TRP A 88 34.09 2.19 7.00
C TRP A 88 33.45 2.99 5.86
N THR A 89 34.28 3.75 5.14
CA THR A 89 33.83 4.60 4.03
C THR A 89 33.30 3.72 2.89
N ILE A 90 32.07 4.01 2.45
CA ILE A 90 31.45 3.34 1.32
C ILE A 90 31.85 4.10 0.06
N LEU A 91 32.68 3.46 -0.76
CA LEU A 91 33.13 3.97 -2.05
C LEU A 91 32.18 3.53 -3.19
N ALA A 92 32.29 4.22 -4.33
CA ALA A 92 31.60 3.85 -5.55
C ALA A 92 32.05 2.45 -6.02
N GLU A 93 31.16 1.69 -6.68
CA GLU A 93 31.42 0.27 -7.05
C GLU A 93 32.69 0.06 -7.88
N ALA A 94 33.16 1.07 -8.62
CA ALA A 94 34.35 0.98 -9.47
C ALA A 94 35.68 1.10 -8.71
N GLU A 95 35.67 1.65 -7.49
CA GLU A 95 36.86 1.94 -6.68
C GLU A 95 36.81 1.26 -5.30
N SER A 96 35.86 0.34 -5.09
CA SER A 96 35.55 -0.18 -3.76
C SER A 96 36.41 -1.37 -3.33
N ASP A 97 37.04 -1.21 -2.16
CA ASP A 97 37.65 -2.30 -1.41
C ASP A 97 36.59 -3.29 -0.88
N TRP A 98 37.02 -4.51 -0.54
CA TRP A 98 36.16 -5.51 0.11
C TRP A 98 35.49 -4.97 1.39
N ARG A 99 36.19 -4.09 2.12
CA ARG A 99 35.65 -3.40 3.30
C ARG A 99 34.49 -2.48 2.95
N SER A 100 34.58 -1.77 1.83
CA SER A 100 33.50 -0.92 1.34
C SER A 100 32.29 -1.76 0.94
N HIS A 101 32.49 -2.89 0.25
CA HIS A 101 31.40 -3.81 -0.09
C HIS A 101 30.75 -4.40 1.16
N ALA A 102 31.55 -4.92 2.09
CA ALA A 102 31.07 -5.49 3.34
C ALA A 102 30.32 -4.47 4.21
N ALA A 103 30.81 -3.23 4.30
CA ALA A 103 30.14 -2.16 5.03
C ALA A 103 28.79 -1.79 4.40
N ALA A 104 28.72 -1.70 3.07
CA ALA A 104 27.47 -1.44 2.37
C ALA A 104 26.44 -2.55 2.61
N VAL A 105 26.83 -3.83 2.46
CA VAL A 105 25.95 -4.98 2.72
C VAL A 105 25.50 -4.99 4.19
N ALA A 106 26.40 -4.74 5.14
CA ALA A 106 26.07 -4.71 6.56
C ALA A 106 25.06 -3.60 6.89
N GLN A 107 25.18 -2.41 6.29
CA GLN A 107 24.20 -1.34 6.44
C GLN A 107 22.82 -1.73 5.89
N SER A 108 22.76 -2.35 4.71
CA SER A 108 21.51 -2.85 4.12
C SER A 108 20.84 -3.91 5.01
N ILE A 109 21.62 -4.87 5.54
CA ILE A 109 21.11 -5.89 6.48
C ILE A 109 20.53 -5.23 7.73
N ARG A 110 21.25 -4.25 8.30
CA ARG A 110 20.80 -3.53 9.50
C ARG A 110 19.46 -2.80 9.23
N LEU A 111 19.31 -2.18 8.07
CA LEU A 111 18.06 -1.54 7.66
C LEU A 111 16.92 -2.57 7.52
N ILE A 112 17.18 -3.71 6.87
CA ILE A 112 16.19 -4.79 6.72
C ILE A 112 15.74 -5.32 8.09
N LYS A 113 16.68 -5.57 9.01
CA LYS A 113 16.37 -5.98 10.39
C LYS A 113 15.52 -4.94 11.11
N LYS A 114 15.82 -3.66 10.92
CA LYS A 114 15.05 -2.55 11.50
C LYS A 114 13.62 -2.56 10.98
N ARG A 115 13.43 -2.62 9.66
CA ARG A 115 12.11 -2.67 9.02
C ARG A 115 11.26 -3.84 9.52
N LEU A 116 11.88 -5.01 9.69
CA LEU A 116 11.21 -6.22 10.19
C LEU A 116 10.89 -6.18 11.69
N LYS A 117 11.28 -5.11 12.41
CA LYS A 117 11.20 -5.02 13.88
C LYS A 117 11.83 -6.25 14.54
N TRP A 118 13.09 -6.53 14.19
CA TRP A 118 13.79 -7.77 14.52
C TRP A 118 13.62 -8.25 15.96
N LYS A 119 13.72 -7.35 16.96
CA LYS A 119 13.54 -7.69 18.38
C LYS A 119 12.13 -8.21 18.68
N TRP A 120 11.11 -7.51 18.21
CA TRP A 120 9.71 -7.93 18.36
C TRP A 120 9.45 -9.25 17.63
N LEU A 121 10.00 -9.40 16.44
CA LEU A 121 9.85 -10.60 15.62
C LEU A 121 10.42 -11.84 16.33
N LEU A 122 11.63 -11.75 16.87
CA LEU A 122 12.25 -12.82 17.66
C LEU A 122 11.43 -13.16 18.90
N GLU A 123 10.94 -12.15 19.63
CA GLU A 123 10.16 -12.39 20.84
C GLU A 123 8.80 -13.01 20.53
N ARG A 124 8.11 -12.51 19.51
CA ARG A 124 6.84 -13.07 19.02
C ARG A 124 7.01 -14.52 18.57
N SER A 125 8.09 -14.81 17.84
CA SER A 125 8.41 -16.17 17.41
C SER A 125 8.63 -17.12 18.60
N LYS A 126 9.30 -16.66 19.67
CA LYS A 126 9.47 -17.46 20.89
C LYS A 126 8.14 -17.69 21.60
N GLN A 127 7.30 -16.66 21.72
CA GLN A 127 5.98 -16.78 22.34
C GLN A 127 5.09 -17.79 21.61
N LEU A 128 5.04 -17.72 20.27
CA LEU A 128 4.28 -18.67 19.46
C LEU A 128 4.84 -20.09 19.56
N ALA A 129 6.16 -20.27 19.68
CA ALA A 129 6.75 -21.59 19.93
C ALA A 129 6.26 -22.19 21.25
N VAL A 130 6.24 -21.40 22.33
CA VAL A 130 5.71 -21.83 23.63
C VAL A 130 4.22 -22.17 23.56
N VAL A 131 3.44 -21.44 22.75
CA VAL A 131 2.02 -21.76 22.53
C VAL A 131 1.84 -23.08 21.78
N LEU A 132 2.67 -23.34 20.77
CA LEU A 132 2.65 -24.59 19.98
C LEU A 132 3.03 -25.84 20.81
N GLU A 133 3.81 -25.67 21.87
CA GLU A 133 4.16 -26.75 22.80
C GLU A 133 3.00 -27.15 23.75
N LYS A 134 1.96 -26.31 23.88
CA LYS A 134 0.83 -26.62 24.77
C LYS A 134 -0.08 -27.69 24.15
N PRO A 135 -0.38 -28.79 24.88
CA PRO A 135 -1.24 -29.85 24.37
C PRO A 135 -2.69 -29.37 24.11
N ASP A 136 -3.17 -28.42 24.91
CA ASP A 136 -4.53 -27.84 24.81
C ASP A 136 -4.77 -27.05 23.51
N LEU A 137 -3.71 -26.67 22.78
CA LEU A 137 -3.83 -25.90 21.55
C LEU A 137 -4.59 -26.66 20.46
N TRP A 138 -4.47 -28.00 20.45
CA TRP A 138 -5.06 -28.86 19.44
C TRP A 138 -6.55 -29.14 19.66
N GLU A 139 -7.15 -28.58 20.71
CA GLU A 139 -8.61 -28.62 20.93
C GLU A 139 -9.37 -27.71 19.94
N ASP A 140 -8.74 -26.62 19.46
CA ASP A 140 -9.26 -25.77 18.39
C ASP A 140 -8.36 -25.85 17.14
N PRO A 141 -8.74 -26.67 16.13
CA PRO A 141 -7.91 -26.85 14.93
C PRO A 141 -7.79 -25.58 14.08
N VAL A 142 -8.74 -24.63 14.16
CA VAL A 142 -8.69 -23.37 13.40
C VAL A 142 -7.67 -22.44 14.02
N PHE A 143 -7.68 -22.32 15.35
CA PHE A 143 -6.71 -21.51 16.07
C PHE A 143 -5.29 -22.09 15.97
N ALA A 144 -5.12 -23.40 16.12
CA ALA A 144 -3.84 -24.08 15.95
C ALA A 144 -3.25 -23.87 14.54
N GLY A 145 -4.08 -23.95 13.50
CA GLY A 145 -3.68 -23.70 12.12
C GLY A 145 -3.18 -22.27 11.90
N ASN A 146 -3.87 -21.27 12.47
CA ASN A 146 -3.47 -19.87 12.38
C ASN A 146 -2.13 -19.59 13.10
N VAL A 147 -1.96 -20.11 14.32
CA VAL A 147 -0.73 -19.98 15.11
C VAL A 147 0.45 -20.65 14.41
N SER A 148 0.25 -21.86 13.86
CA SER A 148 1.30 -22.58 13.12
C SER A 148 1.72 -21.83 11.85
N ARG A 149 0.75 -21.27 11.11
CA ARG A 149 1.03 -20.46 9.92
C ARG A 149 1.79 -19.18 10.27
N GLU A 150 1.34 -18.43 11.28
CA GLU A 150 2.02 -17.23 11.76
C GLU A 150 3.48 -17.55 12.14
N GLN A 151 3.69 -18.63 12.91
CA GLN A 151 5.04 -19.05 13.30
C GLN A 151 5.91 -19.44 12.10
N GLY A 152 5.36 -20.17 11.13
CA GLY A 152 6.07 -20.54 9.90
C GLY A 152 6.50 -19.32 9.09
N GLU A 153 5.64 -18.32 8.97
CA GLU A 153 5.94 -17.06 8.28
C GLU A 153 7.05 -16.26 9.00
N LEU A 154 6.98 -16.14 10.33
CA LEU A 154 8.01 -15.45 11.12
C LEU A 154 9.36 -16.19 11.05
N MET A 155 9.36 -17.51 11.17
CA MET A 155 10.57 -18.33 11.06
C MET A 155 11.20 -18.25 9.66
N GLY A 156 10.38 -18.19 8.60
CA GLY A 156 10.85 -17.98 7.24
C GLY A 156 11.60 -16.65 7.08
N LYS A 157 11.05 -15.57 7.64
CA LYS A 157 11.68 -14.23 7.65
C LYS A 157 13.00 -14.25 8.44
N ILE A 158 13.03 -14.86 9.63
CA ILE A 158 14.24 -14.99 10.46
C ILE A 158 15.32 -15.75 9.69
N LYS A 159 14.98 -16.91 9.12
CA LYS A 159 15.90 -17.75 8.38
C LYS A 159 16.51 -17.01 7.19
N SER A 160 15.69 -16.28 6.43
CA SER A 160 16.18 -15.51 5.28
C SER A 160 17.20 -14.44 5.66
N VAL A 161 16.98 -13.73 6.77
CA VAL A 161 17.94 -12.71 7.26
C VAL A 161 19.21 -13.39 7.75
N ASN A 162 19.11 -14.43 8.58
CA ASN A 162 20.27 -15.14 9.12
C ASN A 162 21.14 -15.77 8.02
N GLN A 163 20.53 -16.36 6.98
CA GLN A 163 21.26 -16.87 5.82
C GLN A 163 22.03 -15.77 5.10
N PHE A 164 21.43 -14.59 4.98
CA PHE A 164 22.08 -13.46 4.32
C PHE A 164 23.24 -12.91 5.16
N GLU A 165 23.12 -12.89 6.49
CA GLU A 165 24.25 -12.54 7.37
C GLU A 165 25.38 -13.57 7.30
N GLN A 166 25.03 -14.86 7.28
CA GLN A 166 25.98 -15.95 7.20
C GLN A 166 26.78 -15.89 5.88
N GLN A 167 26.12 -15.67 4.75
CA GLN A 167 26.77 -15.50 3.45
C GLN A 167 27.80 -14.35 3.47
N LEU A 168 27.48 -13.23 4.13
CA LEU A 168 28.41 -12.10 4.23
C LEU A 168 29.67 -12.50 5.01
N MET A 169 29.50 -13.22 6.12
CA MET A 169 30.64 -13.68 6.93
C MET A 169 31.49 -14.69 6.16
N GLU A 170 30.85 -15.65 5.48
CA GLU A 170 31.54 -16.65 4.66
C GLU A 170 32.37 -15.99 3.55
N HIS A 171 31.82 -15.00 2.84
CA HIS A 171 32.58 -14.29 1.80
C HIS A 171 33.75 -13.45 2.36
N ILE A 172 33.59 -12.86 3.55
CA ILE A 172 34.68 -12.12 4.21
C ILE A 172 35.80 -13.08 4.63
N ASP A 173 35.45 -14.23 5.22
CA ASP A 173 36.43 -15.21 5.68
C ASP A 173 37.15 -15.90 4.52
N MET A 174 36.43 -16.23 3.44
CA MET A 174 37.03 -16.75 2.20
C MET A 174 38.02 -15.75 1.59
N LEU A 175 37.67 -14.47 1.53
CA LEU A 175 38.58 -13.43 1.01
C LEU A 175 39.84 -13.26 1.87
N ARG A 176 39.71 -13.43 3.19
CA ARG A 176 40.85 -13.36 4.10
C ARG A 176 41.76 -14.57 3.95
N LEU A 177 41.18 -15.77 3.89
CA LEU A 177 41.93 -17.00 3.66
C LEU A 177 42.71 -16.94 2.34
N ALA A 178 42.07 -16.47 1.26
CA ALA A 178 42.73 -16.28 -0.04
C ALA A 178 43.95 -15.36 0.04
N ARG A 179 43.85 -14.27 0.82
CA ARG A 179 44.96 -13.33 1.06
C ARG A 179 46.08 -13.92 1.91
N GLU A 180 45.74 -14.75 2.89
CA GLU A 180 46.73 -15.44 3.74
C GLU A 180 47.50 -16.50 2.96
N GLU A 181 46.81 -17.22 2.07
CA GLU A 181 47.40 -18.26 1.22
C GLU A 181 48.09 -17.69 -0.04
N GLY A 182 47.83 -16.43 -0.39
CA GLY A 182 48.39 -15.76 -1.57
C GLY A 182 47.73 -16.20 -2.89
N ASP A 183 46.51 -16.72 -2.82
CA ASP A 183 45.72 -17.12 -4.00
C ASP A 183 44.97 -15.92 -4.59
N ASN A 184 45.56 -15.32 -5.62
CA ASN A 184 44.97 -14.17 -6.31
C ASN A 184 43.69 -14.52 -7.08
N GLU A 185 43.53 -15.77 -7.57
CA GLU A 185 42.33 -16.16 -8.30
C GLU A 185 41.13 -16.19 -7.33
N LEU A 186 41.30 -16.86 -6.20
CA LEU A 186 40.29 -16.96 -5.15
C LEU A 186 39.97 -15.59 -4.51
N GLU A 187 40.96 -14.70 -4.36
CA GLU A 187 40.73 -13.33 -3.88
C GLU A 187 39.82 -12.55 -4.85
N THR A 188 40.09 -12.60 -6.16
CA THR A 188 39.29 -11.88 -7.15
C THR A 188 37.88 -12.44 -7.27
N GLU A 189 37.69 -13.76 -7.16
CA GLU A 189 36.38 -14.39 -7.13
C GLU A 189 35.58 -13.96 -5.89
N SER A 190 36.20 -14.00 -4.71
CA SER A 190 35.55 -13.59 -3.46
C SER A 190 35.17 -12.11 -3.46
N MET A 191 35.99 -11.25 -4.07
CA MET A 191 35.68 -9.82 -4.26
C MET A 191 34.46 -9.62 -5.17
N ARG A 192 34.37 -10.38 -6.28
CA ARG A 192 33.20 -10.34 -7.17
C ARG A 192 31.94 -10.82 -6.46
N ALA A 193 32.02 -11.90 -5.69
CA ALA A 193 30.90 -12.39 -4.89
C ALA A 193 30.39 -11.34 -3.89
N LEU A 194 31.28 -10.60 -3.22
CA LEU A 194 30.90 -9.47 -2.36
C LEU A 194 30.27 -8.30 -3.13
N ALA A 195 30.75 -8.02 -4.35
CA ALA A 195 30.17 -6.99 -5.19
C ALA A 195 28.76 -7.37 -5.67
N ASP A 196 28.53 -8.62 -6.05
CA ASP A 196 27.21 -9.13 -6.42
C ASP A 196 26.28 -9.16 -5.20
N MET A 197 26.79 -9.58 -4.04
CA MET A 197 26.04 -9.54 -2.78
C MET A 197 25.63 -8.10 -2.39
N ARG A 198 26.47 -7.09 -2.69
CA ARG A 198 26.12 -5.67 -2.49
C ARG A 198 24.91 -5.26 -3.35
N ARG A 199 24.83 -5.74 -4.59
CA ARG A 199 23.69 -5.46 -5.48
C ARG A 199 22.43 -6.13 -4.97
N ASP A 200 22.51 -7.42 -4.62
CA ASP A 200 21.41 -8.18 -4.03
C ASP A 200 20.93 -7.57 -2.71
N ALA A 201 21.86 -7.09 -1.88
CA ALA A 201 21.56 -6.39 -0.64
C ALA A 201 20.75 -5.12 -0.90
N LYS A 202 21.12 -4.36 -1.94
CA LYS A 202 20.44 -3.11 -2.29
C LYS A 202 19.03 -3.34 -2.82
N GLU A 203 18.84 -4.39 -3.61
CA GLU A 203 17.50 -4.78 -4.09
C GLU A 203 16.61 -5.23 -2.91
N LYS A 204 17.13 -6.07 -2.01
CA LYS A 204 16.40 -6.49 -0.81
C LYS A 204 16.09 -5.33 0.13
N GLU A 205 17.02 -4.37 0.27
CA GLU A 205 16.82 -3.14 1.04
C GLU A 205 15.68 -2.31 0.46
N LEU A 206 15.66 -2.13 -0.87
CA LEU A 206 14.59 -1.43 -1.58
C LEU A 206 13.24 -2.11 -1.39
N ASN A 207 13.18 -3.43 -1.54
CA ASN A 207 11.97 -4.22 -1.31
C ASN A 207 11.47 -4.10 0.14
N ALA A 208 12.40 -4.03 1.11
CA ALA A 208 12.05 -3.78 2.51
C ALA A 208 11.47 -2.37 2.72
N LEU A 209 12.01 -1.34 2.06
CA LEU A 209 11.50 0.04 2.11
C LEU A 209 10.10 0.18 1.50
N LEU A 210 9.78 -0.63 0.47
CA LEU A 210 8.53 -0.58 -0.30
C LEU A 210 7.51 -1.65 0.11
N SER A 211 7.52 -2.06 1.38
CA SER A 211 6.67 -3.13 1.91
C SER A 211 5.38 -2.64 2.58
N GLY A 212 4.94 -1.42 2.30
CA GLY A 212 3.63 -0.91 2.76
C GLY A 212 2.48 -1.54 2.00
N ASP A 213 1.31 -1.66 2.65
CA ASP A 213 0.13 -2.33 2.09
C ASP A 213 -0.31 -1.79 0.72
N ASN A 214 -0.15 -0.48 0.52
CA ASN A 214 -0.54 0.20 -0.71
C ASN A 214 0.63 0.51 -1.66
N ASP A 215 1.87 0.16 -1.28
CA ASP A 215 3.07 0.61 -1.99
C ASP A 215 3.12 0.09 -3.44
N VAL A 216 2.60 -1.11 -3.68
CA VAL A 216 2.57 -1.79 -4.98
C VAL A 216 1.67 -1.09 -6.00
N TYR A 217 0.65 -0.36 -5.53
CA TYR A 217 -0.37 0.19 -6.42
C TYR A 217 0.14 1.38 -7.24
N PRO A 218 -0.43 1.59 -8.45
CA PRO A 218 -0.26 2.85 -9.16
C PRO A 218 -0.86 4.00 -8.36
N CYS A 219 -0.52 5.25 -8.69
CA CYS A 219 -0.98 6.41 -7.92
C CYS A 219 -1.41 7.58 -8.80
N PHE A 220 -2.26 8.43 -8.22
CA PHE A 220 -2.46 9.79 -8.68
C PHE A 220 -1.54 10.72 -7.91
N ILE A 221 -0.84 11.59 -8.64
CA ILE A 221 -0.08 12.70 -8.07
C ILE A 221 -0.85 13.97 -8.44
N GLU A 222 -1.27 14.68 -7.40
CA GLU A 222 -2.03 15.91 -7.52
C GLU A 222 -1.17 17.07 -7.05
N VAL A 223 -1.08 18.12 -7.86
CA VAL A 223 -0.33 19.32 -7.57
C VAL A 223 -1.29 20.48 -7.46
N GLN A 224 -1.31 21.15 -6.32
CA GLN A 224 -2.14 22.30 -6.05
C GLN A 224 -1.28 23.56 -5.90
N ALA A 225 -1.65 24.64 -6.60
CA ALA A 225 -0.98 25.92 -6.42
C ALA A 225 -1.34 26.54 -5.07
N GLY A 226 -0.34 27.06 -4.36
CA GLY A 226 -0.53 27.81 -3.12
C GLY A 226 -0.97 29.26 -3.37
N ALA A 227 -1.14 30.02 -2.27
CA ALA A 227 -1.32 31.46 -2.35
C ALA A 227 -0.07 32.12 -2.99
N GLY A 228 -0.27 33.03 -3.94
CA GLY A 228 0.84 33.70 -4.65
C GLY A 228 0.58 34.03 -6.14
N GLY A 229 -0.64 33.82 -6.63
CA GLY A 229 -1.05 34.23 -7.98
C GLY A 229 -0.30 33.47 -9.08
N VAL A 230 0.10 34.18 -10.14
CA VAL A 230 0.76 33.60 -11.34
C VAL A 230 2.07 32.89 -10.99
N GLU A 231 2.83 33.38 -10.00
CA GLU A 231 4.10 32.76 -9.60
C GLU A 231 3.89 31.38 -8.94
N SER A 232 2.83 31.21 -8.15
CA SER A 232 2.47 29.92 -7.56
C SER A 232 1.87 28.97 -8.60
N MET A 233 1.14 29.49 -9.60
CA MET A 233 0.64 28.71 -10.74
C MET A 233 1.78 28.17 -11.61
N ASP A 234 2.80 28.98 -11.88
CA ASP A 234 4.01 28.54 -12.58
C ASP A 234 4.81 27.52 -11.76
N ARG A 235 4.92 27.73 -10.44
CA ARG A 235 5.55 26.73 -9.56
C ARG A 235 4.83 25.38 -9.61
N ALA A 236 3.50 25.37 -9.55
CA ALA A 236 2.72 24.14 -9.66
C ALA A 236 2.98 23.44 -11.01
N ALA A 237 3.05 24.19 -12.11
CA ALA A 237 3.41 23.65 -13.42
C ALA A 237 4.83 23.04 -13.45
N MET A 238 5.81 23.72 -12.84
CA MET A 238 7.16 23.19 -12.71
C MET A 238 7.19 21.88 -11.90
N VAL A 239 6.45 21.79 -10.80
CA VAL A 239 6.36 20.56 -9.98
C VAL A 239 5.72 19.42 -10.78
N MET A 240 4.64 19.69 -11.51
CA MET A 240 3.97 18.69 -12.34
C MET A 240 4.92 18.15 -13.41
N ASN A 241 5.64 19.02 -14.12
CA ASN A 241 6.62 18.61 -15.12
C ASN A 241 7.80 17.83 -14.50
N MET A 242 8.25 18.23 -13.32
CA MET A 242 9.29 17.52 -12.57
C MET A 242 8.86 16.07 -12.27
N TYR A 243 7.65 15.83 -11.76
CA TYR A 243 7.15 14.47 -11.52
C TYR A 243 6.86 13.68 -12.80
N ARG A 244 6.42 14.36 -13.87
CA ARG A 244 6.27 13.75 -15.19
C ARG A 244 7.61 13.22 -15.70
N SER A 245 8.66 14.03 -15.63
CA SER A 245 10.00 13.63 -16.06
C SER A 245 10.59 12.53 -15.18
N TRP A 246 10.39 12.60 -13.85
CA TRP A 246 10.76 11.54 -12.92
C TRP A 246 10.12 10.20 -13.28
N ALA A 247 8.79 10.20 -13.50
CA ALA A 247 8.07 8.98 -13.87
C ALA A 247 8.52 8.43 -15.23
N GLN A 248 8.81 9.30 -16.21
CA GLN A 248 9.36 8.90 -17.51
C GLN A 248 10.76 8.29 -17.40
N ARG A 249 11.65 8.86 -16.56
CA ARG A 249 13.00 8.33 -16.31
C ARG A 249 12.95 6.92 -15.72
N ARG A 250 11.97 6.64 -14.86
CA ARG A 250 11.73 5.30 -14.30
C ARG A 250 10.98 4.35 -15.24
N GLY A 251 10.61 4.79 -16.44
CA GLY A 251 9.87 3.98 -17.41
C GLY A 251 8.39 3.79 -17.08
N TYR A 252 7.82 4.59 -16.17
CA TYR A 252 6.40 4.55 -15.84
C TYR A 252 5.55 5.20 -16.93
N ARG A 253 4.32 4.71 -17.08
CA ARG A 253 3.34 5.31 -17.98
C ARG A 253 2.65 6.45 -17.25
N VAL A 254 2.78 7.66 -17.78
CA VAL A 254 2.13 8.86 -17.24
C VAL A 254 0.92 9.23 -18.10
N THR A 255 -0.24 9.39 -17.48
CA THR A 255 -1.46 9.91 -18.14
C THR A 255 -1.90 11.19 -17.43
N ILE A 256 -2.07 12.27 -18.17
CA ILE A 256 -2.61 13.51 -17.62
C ILE A 256 -4.13 13.36 -17.55
N ILE A 257 -4.71 13.48 -16.35
CA ILE A 257 -6.16 13.35 -16.14
C ILE A 257 -6.81 14.71 -16.23
N GLU A 258 -6.27 15.66 -15.47
CA GLU A 258 -6.81 17.00 -15.36
C GLU A 258 -5.64 17.99 -15.41
N GLU A 259 -5.68 18.86 -16.42
CA GLU A 259 -4.76 19.97 -16.60
C GLU A 259 -5.56 21.14 -17.14
N ILE A 260 -5.56 22.26 -16.41
CA ILE A 260 -6.24 23.47 -16.84
C ILE A 260 -5.22 24.62 -16.83
N PRO A 261 -4.92 25.24 -17.99
CA PRO A 261 -3.85 26.21 -18.11
C PRO A 261 -4.18 27.56 -17.44
N GLY A 262 -3.12 28.26 -17.02
CA GLY A 262 -3.12 29.61 -16.47
C GLY A 262 -3.59 30.68 -17.44
N GLU A 263 -4.26 31.73 -16.94
CA GLU A 263 -4.68 32.89 -17.76
C GLU A 263 -3.50 33.70 -18.34
N LEU A 264 -2.34 33.68 -17.68
CA LEU A 264 -1.14 34.43 -18.08
C LEU A 264 0.08 33.53 -18.26
N ALA A 265 0.29 32.59 -17.34
CA ALA A 265 1.30 31.53 -17.39
C ALA A 265 1.00 30.50 -16.29
N GLY A 266 1.55 29.29 -16.42
CA GLY A 266 1.37 28.19 -15.45
C GLY A 266 0.04 27.45 -15.60
N ILE A 267 -0.42 26.80 -14.53
CA ILE A 267 -1.68 26.04 -14.47
C ILE A 267 -2.68 26.81 -13.57
N LYS A 268 -3.91 27.05 -14.06
CA LYS A 268 -5.03 27.65 -13.30
C LYS A 268 -6.25 26.75 -13.49
N VAL A 269 -6.73 26.10 -12.44
CA VAL A 269 -8.05 25.43 -12.50
C VAL A 269 -9.17 26.45 -12.37
N CYS A 270 -10.16 26.27 -13.23
CA CYS A 270 -11.52 26.71 -13.01
C CYS A 270 -12.45 25.51 -13.16
N LEU A 271 -13.41 25.41 -12.24
CA LEU A 271 -14.43 24.38 -12.19
C LEU A 271 -15.22 24.31 -13.49
N PHE A 272 -15.18 23.16 -14.15
CA PHE A 272 -16.32 22.69 -14.91
C PHE A 272 -16.51 21.19 -14.66
N TYR A 273 -17.12 20.87 -13.52
CA TYR A 273 -18.11 19.81 -13.55
C TYR A 273 -19.47 20.46 -13.75
N PHE A 274 -20.14 20.06 -14.83
CA PHE A 274 -21.59 20.16 -14.95
C PHE A 274 -22.20 19.62 -13.65
N PHE A 275 -22.63 20.52 -12.75
CA PHE A 275 -23.73 20.40 -11.77
C PHE A 275 -23.50 21.43 -10.65
N HIS A 276 -24.04 22.64 -10.86
CA HIS A 276 -24.63 23.54 -9.86
C HIS A 276 -24.24 23.37 -8.37
N HIS A 277 -22.97 23.56 -8.00
CA HIS A 277 -22.60 24.12 -6.69
C HIS A 277 -21.23 24.80 -6.74
N PHE A 278 -21.23 26.08 -6.41
CA PHE A 278 -20.14 27.03 -6.59
C PHE A 278 -19.30 27.04 -5.30
N THR A 279 -18.14 26.39 -5.32
CA THR A 279 -17.11 26.53 -4.27
C THR A 279 -15.81 26.96 -4.96
N PRO A 280 -15.15 28.06 -4.56
CA PRO A 280 -13.93 28.51 -5.22
C PRO A 280 -12.79 27.56 -4.88
N LEU A 281 -12.53 26.57 -5.72
CA LEU A 281 -11.50 25.55 -5.50
C LEU A 281 -10.22 25.96 -6.25
N ASN A 282 -9.10 25.96 -5.54
CA ASN A 282 -7.77 26.34 -6.03
C ASN A 282 -7.32 25.58 -7.31
N PRO A 283 -6.37 26.12 -8.10
CA PRO A 283 -5.70 25.41 -9.19
C PRO A 283 -5.13 24.04 -8.79
N ARG A 284 -5.59 22.96 -9.43
CA ARG A 284 -5.14 21.56 -9.23
C ARG A 284 -4.76 20.90 -10.57
N ALA A 285 -3.66 20.19 -10.63
CA ALA A 285 -3.31 19.32 -11.76
C ALA A 285 -3.15 17.89 -11.28
N THR A 286 -3.69 16.93 -12.01
CA THR A 286 -3.66 15.53 -11.62
C THR A 286 -3.04 14.68 -12.71
N ILE A 287 -1.96 13.99 -12.37
CA ILE A 287 -1.32 12.99 -13.22
C ILE A 287 -1.52 11.59 -12.63
N LYS A 288 -1.82 10.63 -13.51
CA LYS A 288 -1.81 9.21 -13.20
C LYS A 288 -0.43 8.65 -13.53
N VAL A 289 0.18 7.98 -12.56
CA VAL A 289 1.44 7.27 -12.74
C VAL A 289 1.17 5.78 -12.60
N ASP A 290 1.23 5.09 -13.74
CA ASP A 290 1.10 3.64 -13.85
C ASP A 290 2.51 3.01 -13.89
N GLY A 291 2.89 2.37 -12.80
CA GLY A 291 4.19 1.73 -12.63
C GLY A 291 4.21 0.84 -11.39
N GLU A 292 5.13 -0.12 -11.36
CA GLU A 292 5.33 -0.95 -10.18
C GLU A 292 5.88 -0.11 -9.02
N TYR A 293 5.34 -0.30 -7.83
CA TYR A 293 5.69 0.47 -6.63
C TYR A 293 5.54 2.00 -6.75
N ALA A 294 4.76 2.50 -7.72
CA ALA A 294 4.68 3.93 -8.00
C ALA A 294 4.21 4.74 -6.78
N PHE A 295 3.19 4.25 -6.05
CA PHE A 295 2.76 4.87 -4.80
C PHE A 295 3.85 4.82 -3.72
N GLY A 296 4.53 3.68 -3.58
CA GLY A 296 5.58 3.48 -2.58
C GLY A 296 6.73 4.49 -2.70
N TYR A 297 7.08 4.89 -3.92
CA TYR A 297 8.03 5.99 -4.13
C TYR A 297 7.40 7.36 -3.92
N ALA A 298 6.25 7.62 -4.55
CA ALA A 298 5.65 8.96 -4.56
C ALA A 298 5.14 9.39 -3.17
N LYS A 299 4.86 8.48 -2.23
CA LYS A 299 4.41 8.82 -0.87
C LYS A 299 5.37 9.75 -0.11
N SER A 300 6.68 9.71 -0.41
CA SER A 300 7.65 10.63 0.22
C SER A 300 7.47 12.07 -0.22
N GLU A 301 6.77 12.31 -1.32
CA GLU A 301 6.61 13.61 -1.95
C GLU A 301 5.35 14.35 -1.48
N ILE A 302 4.56 13.74 -0.60
CA ILE A 302 3.38 14.39 -0.01
C ILE A 302 3.83 15.56 0.88
N GLY A 303 3.38 16.76 0.56
CA GLY A 303 3.65 17.97 1.34
C GLY A 303 3.80 19.24 0.50
N VAL A 304 4.28 20.31 1.13
CA VAL A 304 4.43 21.62 0.48
C VAL A 304 5.86 21.81 -0.03
N HIS A 305 6.00 22.11 -1.31
CA HIS A 305 7.26 22.45 -1.98
C HIS A 305 7.37 23.95 -2.16
N ARG A 306 8.43 24.53 -1.59
CA ARG A 306 8.72 25.98 -1.66
C ARG A 306 9.72 26.29 -2.76
N LEU A 307 9.44 27.29 -3.58
CA LEU A 307 10.38 27.84 -4.55
C LEU A 307 10.76 29.28 -4.18
N VAL A 308 12.05 29.59 -4.28
CA VAL A 308 12.60 30.93 -4.12
C VAL A 308 13.42 31.27 -5.35
N ARG A 309 12.92 32.21 -6.15
CA ARG A 309 13.60 32.70 -7.36
C ARG A 309 13.29 34.17 -7.62
N ILE A 310 14.00 34.75 -8.57
CA ILE A 310 13.58 36.03 -9.17
C ILE A 310 12.43 35.72 -10.14
N SER A 311 11.25 36.29 -9.90
CA SER A 311 10.08 36.00 -10.73
C SER A 311 10.24 36.61 -12.13
N PRO A 312 9.99 35.86 -13.21
CA PRO A 312 9.95 36.41 -14.56
C PRO A 312 8.69 37.27 -14.81
N PHE A 313 7.67 37.15 -13.95
CA PHE A 313 6.39 37.85 -14.09
C PHE A 313 6.36 39.19 -13.34
N ASP A 314 7.34 39.45 -12.46
CA ASP A 314 7.45 40.72 -11.74
C ASP A 314 8.37 41.68 -12.50
N SER A 315 7.81 42.81 -12.94
CA SER A 315 8.55 43.85 -13.66
C SER A 315 9.72 44.42 -12.86
N GLY A 316 9.61 44.43 -11.53
CA GLY A 316 10.66 44.86 -10.61
C GLY A 316 11.78 43.85 -10.38
N LYS A 317 11.72 42.65 -10.98
CA LYS A 317 12.68 41.54 -10.76
C LYS A 317 12.97 41.28 -9.28
N ARG A 318 11.94 41.42 -8.42
CA ARG A 318 12.10 41.15 -6.99
C ARG A 318 12.19 39.65 -6.77
N ARG A 319 12.69 39.28 -5.60
CA ARG A 319 12.70 37.90 -5.14
C ARG A 319 11.30 37.51 -4.69
N HIS A 320 10.76 36.44 -5.26
CA HIS A 320 9.47 35.89 -4.88
C HIS A 320 9.66 34.55 -4.20
N THR A 321 8.74 34.23 -3.29
CA THR A 321 8.61 32.91 -2.68
C THR A 321 7.24 32.37 -3.04
N SER A 322 7.20 31.22 -3.69
CA SER A 322 5.97 30.55 -4.08
C SER A 322 5.90 29.14 -3.52
N PHE A 323 4.68 28.62 -3.41
CA PHE A 323 4.38 27.33 -2.81
C PHE A 323 3.51 26.50 -3.74
N ALA A 324 3.79 25.20 -3.80
CA ALA A 324 2.92 24.21 -4.41
C ALA A 324 2.76 23.04 -3.44
N ALA A 325 1.52 22.64 -3.19
CA ALA A 325 1.21 21.45 -2.42
C ALA A 325 1.13 20.23 -3.34
N VAL A 326 1.66 19.11 -2.88
CA VAL A 326 1.63 17.83 -3.58
C VAL A 326 0.91 16.82 -2.71
N ALA A 327 -0.05 16.14 -3.31
CA ALA A 327 -0.77 15.04 -2.71
C ALA A 327 -0.60 13.80 -3.59
N VAL A 328 -0.51 12.65 -2.95
CA VAL A 328 -0.35 11.37 -3.64
C VAL A 328 -1.40 10.40 -3.11
N ILE A 329 -2.17 9.83 -4.01
CA ILE A 329 -3.31 8.97 -3.70
C ILE A 329 -3.09 7.63 -4.39
N PRO A 330 -3.10 6.50 -3.66
CA PRO A 330 -2.99 5.19 -4.28
C PRO A 330 -4.26 4.87 -5.06
N ILE A 331 -4.10 4.33 -6.26
CA ILE A 331 -5.19 3.76 -7.04
C ILE A 331 -5.37 2.34 -6.54
N LEU A 332 -6.12 2.20 -5.47
CA LEU A 332 -6.64 0.91 -5.06
C LEU A 332 -7.46 0.42 -6.26
N GLY A 333 -7.03 -0.69 -6.87
CA GLY A 333 -7.72 -1.27 -8.02
C GLY A 333 -9.21 -1.32 -7.70
N GLU A 334 -10.07 -0.98 -8.67
CA GLU A 334 -11.52 -0.98 -8.49
C GLU A 334 -11.88 -2.28 -7.79
N ALA A 335 -12.13 -2.20 -6.48
CA ALA A 335 -12.89 -3.21 -5.82
C ALA A 335 -14.22 -3.06 -6.53
N SER A 336 -14.44 -3.89 -7.54
CA SER A 336 -15.71 -4.10 -8.18
C SER A 336 -16.66 -4.75 -7.17
N SER A 337 -16.73 -4.23 -5.95
CA SER A 337 -17.94 -4.22 -5.17
C SER A 337 -18.89 -3.30 -5.94
N ARG A 338 -19.52 -3.84 -6.99
CA ARG A 338 -20.93 -3.50 -7.19
C ARG A 338 -21.57 -3.85 -5.86
N TYR A 339 -21.74 -2.86 -4.99
CA TYR A 339 -22.24 -3.08 -3.65
C TYR A 339 -23.56 -3.84 -3.80
N GLN A 340 -23.61 -5.02 -3.21
CA GLN A 340 -24.79 -5.86 -3.32
C GLN A 340 -25.86 -5.21 -2.44
N ILE A 341 -26.80 -4.52 -3.08
CA ILE A 341 -27.91 -3.86 -2.39
C ILE A 341 -28.79 -4.95 -1.78
N ASN A 342 -28.85 -5.00 -0.45
CA ASN A 342 -29.76 -5.90 0.24
C ASN A 342 -31.19 -5.45 0.02
N GLU A 343 -32.09 -6.39 -0.31
CA GLU A 343 -33.50 -6.05 -0.53
C GLU A 343 -34.21 -5.56 0.74
N SER A 344 -33.69 -5.90 1.93
CA SER A 344 -34.19 -5.43 3.23
C SER A 344 -34.10 -3.92 3.40
N ASP A 345 -33.15 -3.29 2.72
CA ASP A 345 -32.82 -1.88 2.90
C ASP A 345 -33.58 -0.98 1.90
N LEU A 346 -34.51 -1.59 1.14
CA LEU A 346 -35.28 -0.94 0.10
C LEU A 346 -36.75 -0.84 0.46
N ARG A 347 -37.29 0.38 0.37
CA ARG A 347 -38.74 0.61 0.39
C ARG A 347 -39.23 0.81 -1.05
N ILE A 348 -40.12 -0.08 -1.50
CA ILE A 348 -40.64 -0.08 -2.86
C ILE A 348 -42.12 0.33 -2.84
N GLU A 349 -42.41 1.49 -3.39
CA GLU A 349 -43.75 2.05 -3.53
C GLU A 349 -44.22 1.93 -4.99
N ARG A 350 -45.51 1.64 -5.18
CA ARG A 350 -46.14 1.52 -6.50
C ARG A 350 -47.21 2.59 -6.60
N PHE A 351 -47.30 3.24 -7.75
CA PHE A 351 -48.27 4.30 -7.98
C PHE A 351 -48.63 4.39 -9.47
N ARG A 352 -49.63 5.21 -9.80
CA ARG A 352 -50.07 5.41 -11.19
C ARG A 352 -49.14 6.40 -11.90
N SER A 353 -48.80 6.11 -13.15
CA SER A 353 -47.93 6.97 -13.96
C SER A 353 -48.59 8.34 -14.19
N GLY A 354 -47.83 9.43 -14.02
CA GLY A 354 -48.33 10.79 -14.24
C GLY A 354 -48.01 11.29 -15.65
N GLY A 355 -49.03 11.73 -16.40
CA GLY A 355 -48.88 12.35 -17.72
C GLY A 355 -50.11 12.19 -18.63
N PRO A 356 -50.14 12.85 -19.80
CA PRO A 356 -51.19 12.64 -20.81
C PRO A 356 -51.05 11.24 -21.43
N GLY A 357 -51.59 10.23 -20.75
CA GLY A 357 -51.57 8.82 -21.15
C GLY A 357 -52.97 8.28 -21.46
N GLY A 358 -53.02 7.17 -22.22
CA GLY A 358 -54.28 6.46 -22.51
C GLY A 358 -54.88 5.77 -21.27
N GLN A 359 -56.04 5.10 -21.43
CA GLN A 359 -56.77 4.45 -20.34
C GLN A 359 -55.89 3.54 -19.45
N HIS A 360 -54.94 2.82 -20.06
CA HIS A 360 -54.03 1.94 -19.33
C HIS A 360 -53.12 2.66 -18.32
N ALA A 361 -52.69 3.90 -18.61
CA ALA A 361 -51.87 4.71 -17.70
C ALA A 361 -52.66 5.23 -16.49
N ASN A 362 -53.98 5.40 -16.64
CA ASN A 362 -54.85 5.97 -15.60
C ASN A 362 -55.47 4.91 -14.67
N THR A 363 -55.55 3.66 -15.12
CA THR A 363 -56.17 2.56 -14.36
C THR A 363 -55.14 1.63 -13.70
N THR A 364 -53.92 1.50 -14.25
CA THR A 364 -52.90 0.55 -13.77
C THR A 364 -51.77 1.23 -12.99
N GLU A 365 -51.37 0.65 -11.87
CA GLU A 365 -50.23 1.09 -11.04
C GLU A 365 -48.90 0.57 -11.59
N SER A 366 -48.51 1.07 -12.77
CA SER A 366 -47.29 0.65 -13.46
C SER A 366 -46.03 1.37 -12.97
N ALA A 367 -46.13 2.55 -12.35
CA ALA A 367 -44.97 3.34 -11.91
C ALA A 367 -44.42 2.84 -10.57
N VAL A 368 -43.10 2.84 -10.43
CA VAL A 368 -42.39 2.32 -9.25
C VAL A 368 -41.44 3.38 -8.70
N ARG A 369 -41.49 3.59 -7.38
CA ARG A 369 -40.51 4.36 -6.61
C ARG A 369 -39.77 3.41 -5.68
N ILE A 370 -38.45 3.49 -5.68
CA ILE A 370 -37.59 2.74 -4.76
C ILE A 370 -36.83 3.75 -3.91
N VAL A 371 -36.83 3.55 -2.60
CA VAL A 371 -36.11 4.37 -1.62
C VAL A 371 -35.12 3.48 -0.89
N HIS A 372 -33.84 3.84 -0.91
CA HIS A 372 -32.82 3.19 -0.09
C HIS A 372 -32.85 3.81 1.31
N ILE A 373 -33.35 3.06 2.29
CA ILE A 373 -33.61 3.50 3.67
C ILE A 373 -32.36 4.09 4.35
N PRO A 374 -31.15 3.49 4.24
CA PRO A 374 -29.96 3.99 4.91
C PRO A 374 -29.50 5.37 4.41
N THR A 375 -29.57 5.59 3.09
CA THR A 375 -29.06 6.82 2.46
C THR A 375 -30.14 7.86 2.18
N GLY A 376 -31.42 7.49 2.22
CA GLY A 376 -32.54 8.35 1.80
C GLY A 376 -32.66 8.56 0.29
N THR A 377 -31.73 8.01 -0.52
CA THR A 377 -31.75 8.14 -1.99
C THR A 377 -32.98 7.48 -2.59
N THR A 378 -33.70 8.23 -3.42
CA THR A 378 -34.91 7.75 -4.10
C THR A 378 -34.67 7.62 -5.60
N ALA A 379 -35.32 6.66 -6.24
CA ALA A 379 -35.36 6.52 -7.70
C ALA A 379 -36.80 6.23 -8.14
N THR A 380 -37.24 6.83 -9.24
CA THR A 380 -38.58 6.62 -9.80
C THR A 380 -38.47 6.25 -11.27
N CYS A 381 -39.29 5.31 -11.73
CA CYS A 381 -39.39 4.97 -13.14
C CYS A 381 -40.86 4.71 -13.53
N GLN A 382 -41.25 5.28 -14.67
CA GLN A 382 -42.61 5.19 -15.23
C GLN A 382 -42.61 5.04 -16.76
N ASN A 383 -41.46 4.66 -17.36
CA ASN A 383 -41.26 4.70 -18.81
C ASN A 383 -41.96 3.54 -19.53
N GLU A 384 -42.03 2.38 -18.89
CA GLU A 384 -42.59 1.17 -19.46
C GLU A 384 -44.03 0.93 -19.02
N ARG A 385 -44.80 0.19 -19.82
CA ARG A 385 -46.14 -0.27 -19.42
C ARG A 385 -46.08 -1.36 -18.33
N SER A 386 -44.99 -2.13 -18.30
CA SER A 386 -44.78 -3.22 -17.35
C SER A 386 -44.16 -2.73 -16.04
N GLN A 387 -44.82 -3.07 -14.92
CA GLN A 387 -44.34 -2.76 -13.58
C GLN A 387 -42.98 -3.41 -13.27
N HIS A 388 -42.75 -4.65 -13.73
CA HIS A 388 -41.49 -5.36 -13.49
C HIS A 388 -40.32 -4.71 -14.21
N MET A 389 -40.54 -4.19 -15.42
CA MET A 389 -39.54 -3.45 -16.18
C MET A 389 -39.25 -2.11 -15.52
N ASN A 390 -40.28 -1.37 -15.09
CA ASN A 390 -40.09 -0.13 -14.33
C ASN A 390 -39.34 -0.36 -13.00
N ARG A 391 -39.58 -1.48 -12.30
CA ARG A 391 -38.83 -1.86 -11.10
C ARG A 391 -37.36 -2.13 -11.41
N ALA A 392 -37.06 -2.88 -12.46
CA ALA A 392 -35.68 -3.17 -12.87
C ALA A 392 -34.94 -1.88 -13.28
N SER A 393 -35.58 -1.01 -14.05
CA SER A 393 -35.03 0.30 -14.43
C SER A 393 -34.84 1.23 -13.23
N ALA A 394 -35.81 1.30 -12.31
CA ALA A 394 -35.67 2.07 -11.07
C ALA A 394 -34.52 1.54 -10.19
N MET A 395 -34.30 0.23 -10.15
CA MET A 395 -33.17 -0.37 -9.44
C MET A 395 -31.83 0.00 -10.09
N ALA A 396 -31.73 -0.05 -11.42
CA ALA A 396 -30.52 0.36 -12.13
C ALA A 396 -30.19 1.85 -11.90
N VAL A 397 -31.21 2.71 -11.90
CA VAL A 397 -31.05 4.14 -11.58
C VAL A 397 -30.65 4.35 -10.12
N LEU A 398 -31.24 3.60 -9.19
CA LEU A 398 -30.87 3.66 -7.77
C LEU A 398 -29.41 3.25 -7.57
N GLN A 399 -28.99 2.15 -8.20
CA GLN A 399 -27.62 1.66 -8.14
C GLN A 399 -26.64 2.71 -8.67
N SER A 400 -26.90 3.28 -9.84
CA SER A 400 -26.06 4.35 -10.41
C SER A 400 -25.96 5.58 -9.50
N ARG A 401 -27.06 5.95 -8.81
CA ARG A 401 -27.06 7.07 -7.85
C ARG A 401 -26.27 6.76 -6.57
N LEU A 402 -26.34 5.52 -6.09
CA LEU A 402 -25.56 5.08 -4.92
C LEU A 402 -24.08 5.01 -5.24
N ASP A 403 -23.71 4.50 -6.43
CA ASP A 403 -22.34 4.48 -6.91
C ASP A 403 -21.78 5.91 -7.00
N GLN A 404 -22.55 6.86 -7.53
CA GLN A 404 -22.16 8.28 -7.58
C GLN A 404 -21.98 8.89 -6.19
N LEU A 405 -22.86 8.56 -5.24
CA LEU A 405 -22.79 9.06 -3.87
C LEU A 405 -21.51 8.56 -3.20
N GLU A 406 -21.16 7.28 -3.37
CA GLU A 406 -19.95 6.69 -2.82
C GLU A 406 -18.69 7.26 -3.45
N ILE A 407 -18.67 7.42 -4.78
CA ILE A 407 -17.57 8.11 -5.48
C ILE A 407 -17.39 9.52 -4.91
N THR A 408 -18.48 10.25 -4.68
CA THR A 408 -18.45 11.60 -4.10
C THR A 408 -17.93 11.58 -2.66
N ARG A 409 -18.38 10.62 -1.85
CA ARG A 409 -17.94 10.42 -0.46
C ARG A 409 -16.45 10.11 -0.40
N GLN A 410 -15.97 9.17 -1.21
CA GLN A 410 -14.56 8.81 -1.29
C GLN A 410 -13.72 10.00 -1.76
N ALA A 411 -14.20 10.76 -2.76
CA ALA A 411 -13.55 11.98 -3.21
C ALA A 411 -13.48 13.05 -2.10
N GLN A 412 -14.53 13.20 -1.29
CA GLN A 412 -14.55 14.09 -0.14
C GLN A 412 -13.56 13.64 0.94
N MET A 413 -13.56 12.36 1.34
CA MET A 413 -12.60 11.86 2.33
C MET A 413 -11.16 11.99 1.84
N ASN A 414 -10.89 11.72 0.56
CA ASN A 414 -9.58 11.93 -0.04
C ASN A 414 -9.20 13.42 -0.06
N ALA A 415 -10.17 14.32 -0.33
CA ALA A 415 -9.95 15.76 -0.31
C ALA A 415 -9.69 16.28 1.11
N GLU A 416 -10.44 15.82 2.11
CA GLU A 416 -10.23 16.15 3.52
C GLU A 416 -8.87 15.63 4.02
N HIS A 417 -8.52 14.39 3.68
CA HIS A 417 -7.22 13.82 3.99
C HIS A 417 -6.09 14.62 3.34
N THR A 418 -6.26 14.98 2.06
CA THR A 418 -5.32 15.85 1.34
C THR A 418 -5.18 17.20 2.03
N GLN A 419 -6.28 17.87 2.34
CA GLN A 419 -6.30 19.18 3.01
C GLN A 419 -5.64 19.14 4.40
N SER A 420 -5.85 18.06 5.15
CA SER A 420 -5.24 17.89 6.48
C SER A 420 -3.72 17.73 6.41
N LEU A 421 -3.20 17.11 5.34
CA LEU A 421 -1.76 16.94 5.12
C LEU A 421 -1.13 18.17 4.44
N SER A 422 -1.94 18.98 3.76
CA SER A 422 -1.49 20.05 2.87
C SER A 422 -1.93 21.45 3.32
N GLU A 423 -1.97 21.75 4.62
CA GLU A 423 -2.16 23.15 5.02
C GLU A 423 -1.00 23.97 4.44
N ILE A 424 -1.30 24.79 3.43
CA ILE A 424 -0.34 25.58 2.67
C ILE A 424 0.05 26.79 3.51
N SER A 425 0.79 26.52 4.58
CA SER A 425 1.31 27.51 5.50
C SER A 425 2.83 27.54 5.42
N TRP A 426 3.42 28.69 5.73
CA TRP A 426 4.86 28.93 5.69
C TRP A 426 5.65 27.93 6.57
N GLY A 427 5.00 27.34 7.58
CA GLY A 427 5.60 26.39 8.53
C GLY A 427 5.64 24.92 8.10
N ASN A 428 4.90 24.51 7.06
CA ASN A 428 4.72 23.07 6.73
C ASN A 428 5.39 22.65 5.41
N GLN A 429 6.58 23.20 5.14
CA GLN A 429 7.34 22.93 3.92
C GLN A 429 8.23 21.69 4.08
N ILE A 430 8.16 20.78 3.10
CA ILE A 430 9.00 19.57 3.09
C ILE A 430 10.32 19.82 2.35
N ARG A 431 10.30 20.62 1.27
CA ARG A 431 11.48 20.87 0.43
C ARG A 431 11.54 22.31 -0.01
N SER A 432 12.74 22.90 0.04
CA SER A 432 13.00 24.27 -0.38
C SER A 432 13.93 24.26 -1.60
N TYR A 433 13.45 24.85 -2.69
CA TYR A 433 14.17 25.03 -3.95
C TYR A 433 14.59 26.48 -4.04
N VAL A 434 15.88 26.77 -3.89
CA VAL A 434 16.43 28.12 -3.99
C VAL A 434 17.24 28.22 -5.28
N LEU A 435 16.81 29.09 -6.20
CA LEU A 435 17.50 29.30 -7.49
C LEU A 435 18.41 30.54 -7.48
N GLN A 436 18.11 31.53 -6.63
CA GLN A 436 18.94 32.72 -6.41
C GLN A 436 18.83 33.17 -4.95
N PRO A 437 19.90 33.70 -4.30
CA PRO A 437 21.21 34.05 -4.87
C PRO A 437 22.21 32.88 -4.94
N TYR A 438 22.00 31.84 -4.13
CA TYR A 438 22.69 30.56 -4.25
C TYR A 438 21.71 29.53 -4.81
N ARG A 439 22.24 28.53 -5.51
CA ARG A 439 21.47 27.44 -6.12
C ARG A 439 21.57 26.21 -5.22
N MET A 440 20.45 25.78 -4.66
CA MET A 440 20.38 24.62 -3.77
C MET A 440 18.94 24.12 -3.64
N VAL A 441 18.78 22.80 -3.61
CA VAL A 441 17.54 22.14 -3.19
C VAL A 441 17.82 21.39 -1.89
N LYS A 442 16.98 21.62 -0.87
CA LYS A 442 17.13 21.00 0.44
C LYS A 442 15.81 20.40 0.92
N ASP A 443 15.84 19.12 1.31
CA ASP A 443 14.73 18.49 2.04
C ASP A 443 14.90 18.77 3.53
N LEU A 444 13.88 19.36 4.14
CA LEU A 444 13.92 19.82 5.53
C LEU A 444 13.62 18.70 6.52
N ARG A 445 13.14 17.56 6.03
CA ARG A 445 12.83 16.38 6.86
C ARG A 445 14.07 15.51 7.04
N THR A 446 14.85 15.34 5.97
CA THR A 446 16.07 14.51 5.97
C THR A 446 17.36 15.31 6.05
N ASN A 447 17.30 16.63 5.86
CA ASN A 447 18.45 17.53 5.71
C ASN A 447 19.35 17.21 4.51
N TYR A 448 18.92 16.31 3.61
CA TYR A 448 19.64 16.04 2.36
C TYR A 448 19.55 17.25 1.42
N GLU A 449 20.69 17.62 0.83
CA GLU A 449 20.80 18.79 -0.03
C GLU A 449 21.60 18.51 -1.30
N VAL A 450 21.15 19.13 -2.39
CA VAL A 450 21.76 19.02 -3.72
C VAL A 450 22.03 20.43 -4.23
N SER A 451 23.24 20.66 -4.74
CA SER A 451 23.66 21.98 -5.24
C SER A 451 23.15 22.28 -6.64
N ASP A 452 22.78 21.27 -7.43
CA ASP A 452 22.23 21.45 -8.76
C ASP A 452 20.69 21.35 -8.77
N PRO A 453 19.95 22.48 -8.75
CA PRO A 453 18.50 22.45 -8.78
C PRO A 453 17.91 22.09 -10.15
N ASP A 454 18.66 22.21 -11.26
CA ASP A 454 18.09 21.96 -12.59
C ASP A 454 17.90 20.45 -12.79
N SER A 455 18.89 19.62 -12.45
CA SER A 455 18.76 18.15 -12.49
C SER A 455 17.57 17.65 -11.66
N VAL A 456 17.34 18.26 -10.50
CA VAL A 456 16.19 17.94 -9.63
C VAL A 456 14.87 18.33 -10.30
N LEU A 457 14.78 19.52 -10.89
CA LEU A 457 13.60 19.98 -11.61
C LEU A 457 13.33 19.15 -12.89
N GLU A 458 14.35 18.54 -13.46
CA GLU A 458 14.23 17.58 -14.56
C GLU A 458 13.85 16.16 -14.11
N GLY A 459 13.67 15.93 -12.80
CA GLY A 459 13.13 14.68 -12.26
C GLY A 459 14.15 13.78 -11.56
N ASP A 460 15.33 14.29 -11.18
CA ASP A 460 16.31 13.54 -10.36
C ASP A 460 15.92 13.62 -8.88
N LEU A 461 14.92 12.82 -8.50
CA LEU A 461 14.29 12.85 -7.18
C LEU A 461 14.61 11.62 -6.33
N ASP A 462 15.26 10.61 -6.91
CA ASP A 462 15.38 9.29 -6.30
C ASP A 462 16.16 9.32 -4.99
N ASP A 463 17.23 10.11 -4.91
CA ASP A 463 18.01 10.27 -3.69
C ASP A 463 17.21 10.91 -2.55
N PHE A 464 16.36 11.90 -2.86
CA PHE A 464 15.46 12.51 -1.89
C PHE A 464 14.42 11.49 -1.37
N ILE A 465 13.83 10.72 -2.29
CA ILE A 465 12.82 9.71 -1.97
C ILE A 465 13.43 8.63 -1.08
N LEU A 466 14.57 8.05 -1.48
CA LEU A 466 15.25 6.99 -0.74
C LEU A 466 15.73 7.46 0.64
N SER A 467 16.28 8.67 0.73
CA SER A 467 16.68 9.28 2.00
C SER A 467 15.49 9.40 2.96
N PHE A 468 14.33 9.83 2.46
CA PHE A 468 13.12 9.95 3.27
C PHE A 468 12.57 8.60 3.71
N LEU A 469 12.53 7.62 2.80
CA LEU A 469 12.05 6.28 3.12
C LEU A 469 12.92 5.63 4.21
N SER A 470 14.24 5.79 4.13
CA SER A 470 15.15 5.31 5.17
C SER A 470 14.90 5.97 6.52
N LEU A 471 14.77 7.30 6.58
CA LEU A 471 14.54 8.02 7.84
C LEU A 471 13.16 7.73 8.45
N SER A 472 12.14 7.51 7.61
CA SER A 472 10.79 7.21 8.09
C SER A 472 10.73 5.91 8.87
N LEU A 473 11.65 4.97 8.63
CA LEU A 473 11.80 3.77 9.45
C LEU A 473 12.26 4.08 10.88
N ASP A 474 13.03 5.16 11.07
CA ASP A 474 13.58 5.51 12.39
C ASP A 474 12.51 6.04 13.34
N LYS A 475 11.51 6.77 12.81
CA LYS A 475 10.45 7.39 13.63
C LYS A 475 9.40 6.41 14.14
N VAL A 476 9.16 5.31 13.42
CA VAL A 476 8.16 4.31 13.83
C VAL A 476 8.59 3.57 15.10
N ASP A 477 9.90 3.49 15.38
CA ASP A 477 10.44 2.80 16.57
C ASP A 477 10.33 3.61 17.86
N GLU A 478 10.25 4.95 17.82
CA GLU A 478 10.13 5.78 19.04
C GLU A 478 8.70 5.83 19.61
N SER A 479 7.71 5.35 18.85
CA SER A 479 6.28 5.41 19.20
C SER A 479 5.70 4.08 19.69
N VAL A 480 6.52 3.04 19.85
CA VAL A 480 6.11 1.69 20.28
C VAL A 480 6.70 1.34 21.63
#